data_AF-D7G4K8-F1
#
_entry.id   AF-D7G4K8-F1
#
_cell.length_a   1.000
_cell.length_b   1.000
_cell.length_c   1.000
_cell.angle_alpha   90.00
_cell.angle_beta   90.00
_cell.angle_gamma   90.00
#
_symmetry.space_group_name_H-M   'P 1'
#
loop_
_entity.id
_entity.type
_entity.pdbx_description
1 polymer ?
#
loop_
_entity_poly.entity_id
_entity_poly.type
_entity_poly.pdbx_seq_one_letter_code
_entity_poly.pdbx_strand_id
1 'polypeptide(L)'
;MESEFDDINNDRLSEDMYSQQDVESILDGLRGCVITNLRQEVGAVANMSALLMKQMLEDAEQQAASLAFDTSTVEDQALLEEVERMRVDGAFRRQSGQASRLVSIKDEHARLAEETQTMQAQNEALQARVAGLQQDCAILLRERDEEKAEAANLRRKLRFKAPDKSETPPKEVSGDKGAADVEAARQEISALQALNERRLNESPQFQELKKLVSSKSKQVVSLRRRLLRYEPDDGDDAKQVEEADNVVAEGKD
;
A
#
# COMPACT_ATOMS: atom_id res chain seq x y z
N MET A 1 -7.68 24.35 -40.53
CA MET A 1 -8.95 25.01 -40.22
C MET A 1 -8.92 26.51 -40.46
N GLU A 2 -8.26 27.36 -39.68
CA GLU A 2 -8.34 28.84 -39.87
C GLU A 2 -7.93 29.31 -41.28
N SER A 3 -6.84 28.75 -41.83
CA SER A 3 -6.43 29.00 -43.22
C SER A 3 -7.49 28.61 -44.26
N GLU A 4 -8.24 27.53 -44.05
CA GLU A 4 -9.24 27.06 -45.02
C GLU A 4 -10.48 27.98 -45.05
N PHE A 5 -10.78 28.61 -43.92
CA PHE A 5 -11.81 29.65 -43.83
C PHE A 5 -11.33 30.96 -44.46
N ASP A 6 -10.06 31.34 -44.25
CA ASP A 6 -9.47 32.52 -44.88
C ASP A 6 -9.41 32.36 -46.41
N ASP A 7 -9.09 31.17 -46.91
CA ASP A 7 -9.09 30.87 -48.34
C ASP A 7 -10.51 31.01 -48.94
N ILE A 8 -11.54 30.48 -48.27
CA ILE A 8 -12.94 30.62 -48.72
C ILE A 8 -13.40 32.09 -48.66
N ASN A 9 -12.96 32.83 -47.64
CA ASN A 9 -13.30 34.23 -47.47
C ASN A 9 -12.66 35.11 -48.57
N ASN A 10 -11.40 34.84 -48.90
CA ASN A 10 -10.68 35.60 -49.91
C ASN A 10 -11.06 35.22 -51.35
N ASP A 11 -11.27 33.93 -51.62
CA ASP A 11 -11.48 33.43 -52.99
C ASP A 11 -12.96 33.38 -53.40
N ARG A 12 -13.88 33.15 -52.46
CA ARG A 12 -15.31 32.92 -52.77
C ARG A 12 -16.26 33.99 -52.22
N LEU A 13 -15.84 34.79 -51.24
CA LEU A 13 -16.64 35.86 -50.61
C LEU A 13 -16.23 37.29 -51.05
N SER A 14 -15.58 37.43 -52.22
CA SER A 14 -15.07 38.70 -52.75
C SER A 14 -16.02 39.49 -53.68
N GLU A 15 -17.19 38.95 -54.01
CA GLU A 15 -18.19 39.59 -54.89
C GLU A 15 -19.22 40.38 -54.07
N ASP A 16 -19.68 41.52 -54.61
CA ASP A 16 -20.63 42.41 -53.91
C ASP A 16 -22.07 41.83 -53.82
N MET A 17 -22.41 40.86 -54.66
CA MET A 17 -23.76 40.29 -54.76
C MET A 17 -23.69 38.78 -55.01
N TYR A 18 -24.43 38.00 -54.21
CA TYR A 18 -24.49 36.54 -54.34
C TYR A 18 -25.91 36.05 -54.62
N SER A 19 -26.04 35.05 -55.50
CA SER A 19 -27.31 34.32 -55.62
C SER A 19 -27.45 33.29 -54.49
N GLN A 20 -28.69 32.87 -54.22
CA GLN A 20 -28.94 31.82 -53.22
C GLN A 20 -28.15 30.53 -53.51
N GLN A 21 -28.03 30.15 -54.79
CA GLN A 21 -27.32 28.95 -55.22
C GLN A 21 -25.80 29.06 -54.99
N ASP A 22 -25.24 30.27 -55.14
CA ASP A 22 -23.83 30.53 -54.87
C ASP A 22 -23.52 30.41 -53.37
N VAL A 23 -24.39 30.99 -52.53
CA VAL A 23 -24.25 30.88 -51.06
C VAL A 23 -24.39 29.43 -50.60
N GLU A 24 -25.35 28.67 -51.13
CA GLU A 24 -25.52 27.25 -50.82
C GLU A 24 -24.26 26.44 -51.22
N SER A 25 -23.70 26.70 -52.40
CA SER A 25 -22.45 26.06 -52.87
C SER A 25 -21.22 26.43 -52.03
N ILE A 26 -21.15 27.67 -51.53
CA ILE A 26 -20.07 28.10 -50.63
C ILE A 26 -20.18 27.38 -49.28
N LEU A 27 -21.39 27.32 -48.72
CA LEU A 27 -21.64 26.66 -47.44
C LEU A 27 -21.42 25.14 -47.51
N ASP A 28 -21.83 24.49 -48.59
CA ASP A 28 -21.60 23.04 -48.77
C ASP A 28 -20.11 22.71 -48.94
N GLY A 29 -19.36 23.56 -49.65
CA GLY A 29 -17.91 23.44 -49.78
C GLY A 29 -17.21 23.59 -48.42
N LEU A 30 -17.57 24.62 -47.66
CA LEU A 30 -17.03 24.87 -46.31
C LEU A 30 -17.36 23.72 -45.36
N ARG A 31 -18.61 23.24 -45.38
CA ARG A 31 -19.05 22.06 -44.61
C ARG A 31 -18.21 20.83 -44.95
N GLY A 32 -17.96 20.58 -46.23
CA GLY A 32 -17.11 19.47 -46.69
C GLY A 32 -15.68 19.58 -46.16
N CYS A 33 -15.09 20.79 -46.22
CA CYS A 33 -13.76 21.07 -45.71
C CYS A 33 -13.67 20.81 -44.20
N VAL A 34 -14.58 21.39 -43.40
CA VAL A 34 -14.63 21.21 -41.94
C VAL A 34 -14.80 19.74 -41.56
N ILE A 35 -15.72 19.01 -42.20
CA ILE A 35 -15.93 17.58 -41.94
C ILE A 35 -14.66 16.78 -42.25
N THR A 36 -13.99 17.08 -43.36
CA THR A 36 -12.78 16.37 -43.77
C THR A 36 -11.64 16.65 -42.80
N ASN A 37 -11.45 17.91 -42.42
CA ASN A 37 -10.43 18.32 -41.45
C ASN A 37 -10.70 17.66 -40.08
N LEU A 38 -11.93 17.73 -39.55
CA LEU A 38 -12.30 17.06 -38.30
C LEU A 38 -12.09 15.53 -38.36
N ARG A 39 -12.42 14.89 -39.48
CA ARG A 39 -12.17 13.45 -39.65
C ARG A 39 -10.68 13.12 -39.64
N GLN A 40 -9.86 13.95 -40.29
CA GLN A 40 -8.41 13.77 -40.28
C GLN A 40 -7.83 13.96 -38.89
N GLU A 41 -8.22 15.01 -38.18
CA GLU A 41 -7.76 15.30 -36.81
C GLU A 41 -8.21 14.24 -35.81
N VAL A 42 -9.50 13.86 -35.82
CA VAL A 42 -10.01 12.78 -34.95
C VAL A 42 -9.32 11.45 -35.29
N GLY A 43 -9.08 11.16 -36.57
CA GLY A 43 -8.33 9.99 -37.01
C GLY A 43 -6.88 10.01 -36.52
N ALA A 44 -6.21 11.16 -36.59
CA ALA A 44 -4.85 11.34 -36.07
C ALA A 44 -4.80 11.12 -34.56
N VAL A 45 -5.72 11.74 -33.80
CA VAL A 45 -5.82 11.56 -32.34
C VAL A 45 -6.10 10.10 -31.98
N ALA A 46 -7.01 9.43 -32.68
CA ALA A 46 -7.29 8.01 -32.46
C ALA A 46 -6.04 7.15 -32.71
N ASN A 47 -5.34 7.37 -33.82
CA ASN A 47 -4.11 6.66 -34.14
C ASN A 47 -2.99 6.91 -33.10
N MET A 48 -2.80 8.16 -32.68
CA MET A 48 -1.83 8.52 -31.63
C MET A 48 -2.20 7.89 -30.28
N SER A 49 -3.48 7.90 -29.90
CA SER A 49 -3.95 7.28 -28.66
C SER A 49 -3.77 5.76 -28.67
N ALA A 50 -3.99 5.11 -29.82
CA ALA A 50 -3.75 3.68 -29.98
C ALA A 50 -2.26 3.32 -29.86
N LEU A 51 -1.37 4.15 -30.43
CA LEU A 51 0.08 3.98 -30.29
C LEU A 51 0.52 4.18 -28.84
N LEU A 52 -0.02 5.18 -28.14
CA LEU A 52 0.27 5.40 -26.73
C LEU A 52 -0.18 4.22 -25.86
N MET A 53 -1.42 3.75 -26.06
CA MET A 53 -1.92 2.57 -25.36
C MET A 53 -1.04 1.35 -25.62
N LYS A 54 -0.65 1.10 -26.87
CA LYS A 54 0.27 0.02 -27.22
C LYS A 54 1.59 0.13 -26.43
N GLN A 55 2.21 1.31 -26.41
CA GLN A 55 3.48 1.51 -25.72
C GLN A 55 3.35 1.33 -24.20
N MET A 56 2.28 1.86 -23.60
CA MET A 56 2.03 1.65 -22.16
C MET A 56 1.83 0.18 -21.80
N LEU A 57 1.17 -0.60 -22.66
CA LEU A 57 0.98 -2.03 -22.46
C LEU A 57 2.30 -2.81 -22.62
N GLU A 58 3.12 -2.47 -23.62
CA GLU A 58 4.46 -3.06 -23.81
C GLU A 58 5.40 -2.75 -22.63
N ASP A 59 5.37 -1.53 -22.11
CA ASP A 59 6.18 -1.13 -20.95
C ASP A 59 5.71 -1.85 -19.66
N ALA A 60 4.39 -2.00 -19.48
CA ALA A 60 3.82 -2.75 -18.37
C ALA A 60 4.18 -4.25 -18.44
N GLU A 61 4.18 -4.84 -19.64
CA GLU A 61 4.62 -6.21 -19.89
C GLU A 61 6.12 -6.39 -19.54
N GLN A 62 6.98 -5.47 -19.99
CA GLN A 62 8.42 -5.49 -19.67
C GLN A 62 8.70 -5.42 -18.17
N GLN A 63 7.85 -4.71 -17.42
CA GLN A 63 7.94 -4.58 -15.97
C GLN A 63 7.22 -5.70 -15.21
N ALA A 64 6.64 -6.68 -15.92
CA ALA A 64 5.80 -7.74 -15.36
C ALA A 64 4.65 -7.21 -14.46
N ALA A 65 4.13 -6.03 -14.80
CA ALA A 65 3.02 -5.42 -14.08
C ALA A 65 1.70 -6.13 -14.45
N SER A 66 0.91 -6.48 -13.44
CA SER A 66 -0.45 -7.00 -13.66
C SER A 66 -1.40 -5.83 -13.91
N LEU A 67 -1.92 -5.73 -15.13
CA LEU A 67 -2.91 -4.73 -15.50
C LEU A 67 -4.31 -5.30 -15.26
N ALA A 68 -5.00 -4.76 -14.25
CA ALA A 68 -6.42 -4.98 -14.05
C ALA A 68 -7.21 -3.85 -14.71
N PHE A 69 -8.13 -4.18 -15.61
CA PHE A 69 -9.02 -3.20 -16.22
C PHE A 69 -10.37 -3.25 -15.51
N ASP A 70 -10.72 -2.17 -14.82
CA ASP A 70 -12.00 -2.04 -14.15
C ASP A 70 -13.03 -1.36 -15.06
N THR A 71 -13.87 -2.15 -15.70
CA THR A 71 -14.94 -1.65 -16.60
C THR A 71 -16.06 -0.94 -15.84
N SER A 72 -16.19 -1.15 -14.52
CA SER A 72 -17.29 -0.56 -13.73
C SER A 72 -17.22 0.97 -13.65
N THR A 73 -16.01 1.52 -13.74
CA THR A 73 -15.77 2.98 -13.73
C THR A 73 -16.08 3.66 -15.07
N VAL A 74 -15.92 2.94 -16.19
CA VAL A 74 -16.22 3.44 -17.54
C VAL A 74 -17.74 3.41 -17.82
N GLU A 75 -18.45 2.52 -17.15
CA GLU A 75 -19.91 2.36 -17.24
C GLU A 75 -20.68 3.22 -16.23
N ASP A 76 -19.97 4.01 -15.40
CA ASP A 76 -20.61 4.90 -14.43
C ASP A 76 -21.39 6.01 -15.14
N GLN A 77 -22.72 5.83 -15.17
CA GLN A 77 -23.66 6.74 -15.80
C GLN A 77 -23.59 8.16 -15.23
N ALA A 78 -23.25 8.33 -13.94
CA ALA A 78 -23.14 9.65 -13.34
C ALA A 78 -21.92 10.42 -13.86
N LEU A 79 -20.78 9.73 -14.03
CA LEU A 79 -19.57 10.31 -14.62
C LEU A 79 -19.75 10.60 -16.11
N LEU A 80 -20.44 9.71 -16.83
CA LEU A 80 -20.79 9.93 -18.25
C LEU A 80 -21.71 11.16 -18.41
N GLU A 81 -22.72 11.30 -17.56
CA GLU A 81 -23.62 12.47 -17.54
C GLU A 81 -22.89 13.77 -17.19
N GLU A 82 -21.90 13.74 -16.29
CA GLU A 82 -21.08 14.91 -15.94
C GLU A 82 -20.17 15.35 -17.11
N VAL A 83 -19.56 14.40 -17.81
CA VAL A 83 -18.76 14.67 -19.02
C VAL A 83 -19.64 15.22 -20.15
N GLU A 84 -20.85 14.70 -20.31
CA GLU A 84 -21.81 15.22 -21.28
C GLU A 84 -22.25 16.65 -20.92
N ARG A 85 -22.49 16.93 -19.64
CA ARG A 85 -22.81 18.28 -19.14
C ARG A 85 -21.67 19.26 -19.39
N MET A 86 -20.41 18.85 -19.20
CA MET A 86 -19.24 19.69 -19.53
C MET A 86 -19.12 19.98 -21.02
N ARG A 87 -19.46 19.03 -21.89
CA ARG A 87 -19.47 19.24 -23.36
C ARG A 87 -20.56 20.22 -23.81
N VAL A 88 -21.73 20.18 -23.17
CA VAL A 88 -22.86 21.06 -23.52
C VAL A 88 -22.67 22.48 -22.95
N ASP A 89 -22.15 22.62 -21.73
CA ASP A 89 -21.94 23.93 -21.10
C ASP A 89 -20.66 24.65 -21.55
N GLY A 90 -19.72 23.94 -22.19
CA GLY A 90 -18.47 24.50 -22.72
C GLY A 90 -18.64 25.56 -23.81
N ALA A 91 -19.81 25.61 -24.46
CA ALA A 91 -20.11 26.62 -25.48
C ALA A 91 -20.75 27.91 -24.93
N PHE A 92 -21.30 27.92 -23.70
CA PHE A 92 -22.11 29.06 -23.22
C PHE A 92 -21.80 29.60 -21.83
N ARG A 93 -20.87 29.00 -21.07
CA ARG A 93 -20.60 29.46 -19.70
C ARG A 93 -19.31 30.28 -19.61
N ARG A 94 -19.35 31.53 -20.09
CA ARG A 94 -18.47 32.60 -19.59
C ARG A 94 -18.86 32.95 -18.15
N GLN A 95 -18.65 32.02 -17.21
CA GLN A 95 -18.69 32.35 -15.78
C GLN A 95 -17.32 32.88 -15.35
N SER A 96 -17.18 34.19 -15.53
CA SER A 96 -16.49 35.05 -14.58
C SER A 96 -16.89 34.65 -13.16
N GLY A 97 -15.92 34.33 -12.29
CA GLY A 97 -16.15 34.28 -10.84
C GLY A 97 -15.72 33.02 -10.08
N GLN A 98 -14.54 32.46 -10.36
CA GLN A 98 -13.55 31.99 -9.35
C GLN A 98 -12.55 31.14 -10.12
N ALA A 99 -11.39 31.73 -10.39
CA ALA A 99 -10.22 30.94 -10.70
C ALA A 99 -9.94 30.08 -9.46
N SER A 100 -10.35 28.80 -9.51
CA SER A 100 -9.54 27.76 -8.90
C SER A 100 -8.14 28.00 -9.48
N ARG A 101 -7.27 28.61 -8.68
CA ARG A 101 -5.88 28.79 -9.06
C ARG A 101 -5.38 27.39 -9.35
N LEU A 102 -5.26 27.06 -10.64
CA LEU A 102 -4.49 25.93 -11.09
C LEU A 102 -3.15 26.10 -10.39
N VAL A 103 -2.86 25.20 -9.46
CA VAL A 103 -1.55 25.17 -8.83
C VAL A 103 -0.57 25.11 -9.98
N SER A 104 0.31 26.10 -10.07
CA SER A 104 1.25 26.17 -11.17
C SER A 104 2.02 24.86 -11.16
N ILE A 105 2.15 24.20 -12.30
CA ILE A 105 2.90 22.94 -12.43
C ILE A 105 4.31 23.05 -11.80
N LYS A 106 4.87 24.27 -11.79
CA LYS A 106 6.12 24.59 -11.08
C LYS A 106 6.04 24.46 -9.56
N ASP A 107 4.94 24.85 -8.94
CA ASP A 107 4.71 24.74 -7.49
C ASP A 107 4.50 23.28 -7.09
N GLU A 108 3.84 22.49 -7.94
CA GLU A 108 3.68 21.04 -7.74
C GLU A 108 5.00 20.30 -7.88
N HIS A 109 5.82 20.62 -8.90
CA HIS A 109 7.17 20.08 -9.02
C HIS A 109 8.07 20.46 -7.85
N ALA A 110 7.99 21.69 -7.33
CA ALA A 110 8.76 22.11 -6.16
C ALA A 110 8.37 21.32 -4.91
N ARG A 111 7.06 21.07 -4.71
CA ARG A 111 6.56 20.27 -3.59
C ARG A 111 6.96 18.80 -3.71
N LEU A 112 6.88 18.22 -4.90
CA LEU A 112 7.36 16.85 -5.16
C LEU A 112 8.87 16.74 -4.98
N ALA A 113 9.64 17.76 -5.35
CA ALA A 113 11.09 17.80 -5.11
C ALA A 113 11.43 17.84 -3.60
N GLU A 114 10.68 18.61 -2.81
CA GLU A 114 10.83 18.64 -1.35
C GLU A 114 10.43 17.30 -0.70
N GLU A 115 9.33 16.69 -1.16
CA GLU A 115 8.89 15.38 -0.68
C GLU A 115 9.89 14.27 -1.03
N THR A 116 10.44 14.28 -2.24
CA THR A 116 11.49 13.33 -2.63
C THR A 116 12.77 13.53 -1.84
N GLN A 117 13.17 14.77 -1.56
CA GLN A 117 14.34 15.07 -0.72
C GLN A 117 14.14 14.61 0.73
N THR A 118 12.96 14.86 1.31
CA THR A 118 12.65 14.40 2.68
C THR A 118 12.58 12.87 2.76
N MET A 119 11.98 12.21 1.77
CA MET A 119 11.96 10.75 1.68
C MET A 119 13.37 10.16 1.50
N GLN A 120 14.23 10.79 0.71
CA GLN A 120 15.64 10.38 0.56
C GLN A 120 16.40 10.50 1.88
N ALA A 121 16.27 11.64 2.58
CA ALA A 121 16.90 11.84 3.88
C ALA A 121 16.42 10.82 4.93
N GLN A 122 15.12 10.48 4.94
CA GLN A 122 14.58 9.43 5.80
C GLN A 122 15.14 8.04 5.43
N ASN A 123 15.28 7.74 4.15
CA ASN A 123 15.89 6.50 3.68
C ASN A 123 17.34 6.37 4.12
N GLU A 124 18.13 7.44 3.97
CA GLU A 124 19.52 7.48 4.43
C GLU A 124 19.61 7.28 5.95
N ALA A 125 18.75 7.94 6.71
CA ALA A 125 18.68 7.78 8.17
C ALA A 125 18.30 6.35 8.58
N LEU A 126 17.35 5.72 7.89
CA LEU A 126 16.96 4.34 8.12
C LEU A 126 18.10 3.37 7.77
N GLN A 127 18.77 3.58 6.64
CA GLN A 127 19.94 2.79 6.23
C GLN A 127 21.07 2.88 7.26
N ALA A 128 21.37 4.09 7.75
CA ALA A 128 22.37 4.31 8.80
C ALA A 128 21.98 3.57 10.11
N ARG A 129 20.71 3.62 10.50
CA ARG A 129 20.21 2.92 11.70
C ARG A 129 20.27 1.40 11.54
N VAL A 130 19.95 0.87 10.37
CA VAL A 130 20.08 -0.57 10.07
C VAL A 130 21.54 -1.00 10.14
N ALA A 131 22.46 -0.21 9.55
CA ALA A 131 23.89 -0.49 9.62
C ALA A 131 24.41 -0.50 11.07
N GLY A 132 23.98 0.46 11.90
CA GLY A 132 24.31 0.50 13.32
C GLY A 132 23.80 -0.75 14.07
N LEU A 133 22.53 -1.11 13.89
CA LEU A 133 21.96 -2.31 14.51
C LEU A 133 22.65 -3.60 14.04
N GLN A 134 23.08 -3.67 12.77
CA GLN A 134 23.84 -4.80 12.26
C GLN A 134 25.22 -4.90 12.94
N GLN A 135 25.89 -3.77 13.16
CA GLN A 135 27.16 -3.73 13.90
C GLN A 135 26.96 -4.16 15.36
N ASP A 136 25.92 -3.65 16.03
CA ASP A 136 25.61 -4.02 17.41
C ASP A 136 25.29 -5.51 17.53
N CYS A 137 24.49 -6.06 16.61
CA CYS A 137 24.23 -7.50 16.54
C CYS A 137 25.53 -8.30 16.38
N ALA A 138 26.47 -7.83 15.55
CA ALA A 138 27.74 -8.49 15.35
C ALA A 138 28.63 -8.47 16.61
N ILE A 139 28.59 -7.38 17.38
CA ILE A 139 29.29 -7.26 18.67
C ILE A 139 28.67 -8.21 19.70
N LEU A 140 27.35 -8.15 19.90
CA LEU A 140 26.64 -9.01 20.85
C LEU A 140 26.79 -10.50 20.51
N LEU A 141 26.85 -10.86 19.23
CA LEU A 141 27.11 -12.25 18.82
C LEU A 141 28.51 -12.71 19.21
N ARG A 142 29.53 -11.85 19.10
CA ARG A 142 30.90 -12.14 19.55
C ARG A 142 30.98 -12.30 21.05
N GLU A 143 30.41 -11.35 21.81
CA GLU A 143 30.36 -11.43 23.27
C GLU A 143 29.65 -12.71 23.74
N ARG A 144 28.53 -13.06 23.12
CA ARG A 144 27.81 -14.31 23.39
C ARG A 144 28.65 -15.55 23.08
N ASP A 145 29.47 -15.53 22.03
CA ASP A 145 30.38 -16.63 21.71
C ASP A 145 31.54 -16.73 22.71
N GLU A 146 32.07 -15.61 23.19
CA GLU A 146 33.08 -15.54 24.24
C GLU A 146 32.52 -16.09 25.57
N GLU A 147 31.36 -15.61 26.03
CA GLU A 147 30.70 -16.11 27.23
C GLU A 147 30.40 -17.61 27.15
N LYS A 148 29.96 -18.10 25.98
CA LYS A 148 29.75 -19.54 25.76
C LYS A 148 31.05 -20.34 25.87
N ALA A 149 32.16 -19.81 25.34
CA ALA A 149 33.46 -20.45 25.45
C ALA A 149 33.96 -20.47 26.91
N GLU A 150 33.74 -19.37 27.65
CA GLU A 150 34.04 -19.30 29.09
C GLU A 150 33.19 -20.29 29.90
N ALA A 151 31.89 -20.34 29.65
CA ALA A 151 30.97 -21.29 30.28
C ALA A 151 31.38 -22.75 29.98
N ALA A 152 31.80 -23.05 28.74
CA ALA A 152 32.33 -24.36 28.38
C ALA A 152 33.63 -24.70 29.14
N ASN A 153 34.54 -23.73 29.28
CA ASN A 153 35.77 -23.88 30.05
C ASN A 153 35.51 -24.08 31.55
N LEU A 154 34.58 -23.32 32.14
CA LEU A 154 34.15 -23.48 33.53
C LEU A 154 33.49 -24.85 33.76
N ARG A 155 32.59 -25.28 32.87
CA ARG A 155 32.01 -26.64 32.90
C ARG A 155 33.09 -27.72 32.83
N ARG A 156 34.12 -27.54 31.98
CA ARG A 156 35.26 -28.48 31.88
C ARG A 156 36.08 -28.52 33.16
N LYS A 157 36.38 -27.36 33.77
CA LYS A 157 37.08 -27.26 35.06
C LYS A 157 36.30 -27.90 36.20
N LEU A 158 34.98 -27.74 36.24
CA LEU A 158 34.09 -28.43 37.18
C LEU A 158 34.09 -29.95 36.96
N ARG A 159 34.10 -30.40 35.69
CA ARG A 159 34.19 -31.81 35.34
C ARG A 159 35.52 -32.47 35.74
N PHE A 160 36.63 -31.71 35.70
CA PHE A 160 37.94 -32.19 36.20
C PHE A 160 38.09 -32.11 37.72
N LYS A 161 37.39 -31.18 38.40
CA LYS A 161 37.31 -31.11 39.87
C LYS A 161 36.39 -32.16 40.49
N ALA A 162 35.65 -32.91 39.67
CA ALA A 162 34.97 -34.14 40.06
C ALA A 162 35.82 -35.36 39.63
N PRO A 163 36.94 -35.69 40.31
CA PRO A 163 37.51 -37.01 40.14
C PRO A 163 36.60 -38.02 40.84
N ASP A 164 36.12 -38.97 40.05
CA ASP A 164 36.14 -40.40 40.37
C ASP A 164 36.02 -40.77 41.87
N LYS A 165 34.77 -40.97 42.32
CA LYS A 165 34.47 -41.83 43.46
C LYS A 165 33.79 -43.10 42.94
N SER A 166 34.64 -44.06 42.57
CA SER A 166 34.60 -45.47 42.98
C SER A 166 33.29 -46.24 42.82
N GLU A 167 33.38 -47.27 41.97
CA GLU A 167 32.73 -48.58 42.09
C GLU A 167 32.25 -48.91 43.52
N THR A 168 30.94 -48.95 43.73
CA THR A 168 30.24 -49.73 44.77
C THR A 168 28.75 -49.83 44.38
N PRO A 169 28.08 -50.96 44.65
CA PRO A 169 26.71 -51.21 44.16
C PRO A 169 25.70 -50.29 44.86
N PRO A 170 24.54 -50.02 44.24
CA PRO A 170 23.64 -48.95 44.69
C PRO A 170 23.01 -49.33 46.03
N LYS A 171 23.47 -48.68 47.10
CA LYS A 171 22.65 -48.46 48.28
C LYS A 171 21.91 -47.14 48.08
N GLU A 172 20.60 -47.25 48.16
CA GLU A 172 19.62 -46.18 48.27
C GLU A 172 20.15 -45.03 49.13
N VAL A 173 20.45 -43.89 48.50
CA VAL A 173 20.69 -42.62 49.19
C VAL A 173 19.67 -41.62 48.67
N SER A 174 18.60 -41.48 49.46
CA SER A 174 17.73 -40.31 49.57
C SER A 174 17.22 -39.70 48.25
N GLY A 175 16.09 -40.22 47.76
CA GLY A 175 15.25 -39.55 46.76
C GLY A 175 14.65 -38.20 47.23
N ASP A 176 14.84 -37.83 48.49
CA ASP A 176 14.21 -36.65 49.09
C ASP A 176 14.96 -35.33 48.80
N LYS A 177 16.29 -35.36 48.69
CA LYS A 177 17.08 -34.15 48.35
C LYS A 177 17.03 -33.80 46.87
N GLY A 178 17.06 -34.80 45.99
CA GLY A 178 16.92 -34.59 44.54
C GLY A 178 15.52 -34.13 44.15
N ALA A 179 14.48 -34.61 44.84
CA ALA A 179 13.12 -34.11 44.65
C ALA A 179 12.99 -32.65 45.12
N ALA A 180 13.51 -32.31 46.29
CA ALA A 180 13.51 -30.94 46.80
C ALA A 180 14.29 -29.95 45.90
N ASP A 181 15.44 -30.36 45.36
CA ASP A 181 16.23 -29.53 44.45
C ASP A 181 15.55 -29.37 43.07
N VAL A 182 14.85 -30.39 42.58
CA VAL A 182 14.07 -30.32 41.32
C VAL A 182 12.81 -29.47 41.51
N GLU A 183 12.16 -29.55 42.67
CA GLU A 183 11.00 -28.73 43.02
C GLU A 183 11.41 -27.26 43.20
N ALA A 184 12.54 -26.99 43.85
CA ALA A 184 13.11 -25.66 43.98
C ALA A 184 13.46 -25.07 42.60
N ALA A 185 14.09 -25.85 41.72
CA ALA A 185 14.39 -25.41 40.35
C ALA A 185 13.11 -25.15 39.53
N ARG A 186 12.05 -25.95 39.71
CA ARG A 186 10.73 -25.71 39.07
C ARG A 186 10.08 -24.44 39.59
N GLN A 187 10.15 -24.17 40.88
CA GLN A 187 9.64 -22.94 41.49
C GLN A 187 10.44 -21.71 41.00
N GLU A 188 11.76 -21.82 40.86
CA GLU A 188 12.61 -20.76 40.35
C GLU A 188 12.33 -20.47 38.86
N ILE A 189 12.15 -21.50 38.03
CA ILE A 189 11.73 -21.34 36.63
C ILE A 189 10.36 -20.66 36.54
N SER A 190 9.40 -21.07 37.36
CA SER A 190 8.05 -20.46 37.39
C SER A 190 8.11 -18.99 37.82
N ALA A 191 8.91 -18.67 38.84
CA ALA A 191 9.11 -17.30 39.30
C ALA A 191 9.77 -16.43 38.21
N LEU A 192 10.79 -16.95 37.53
CA LEU A 192 11.45 -16.28 36.42
C LEU A 192 10.52 -16.07 35.21
N GLN A 193 9.66 -17.05 34.91
CA GLN A 193 8.63 -16.92 33.86
C GLN A 193 7.65 -15.79 34.20
N ALA A 194 7.12 -15.75 35.43
CA ALA A 194 6.20 -14.69 35.86
C ALA A 194 6.84 -13.30 35.83
N LEU A 195 8.12 -13.19 36.19
CA LEU A 195 8.85 -11.92 36.16
C LEU A 195 9.14 -11.48 34.71
N ASN A 196 9.44 -12.42 33.83
CA ASN A 196 9.63 -12.16 32.40
C ASN A 196 8.31 -11.72 31.74
N GLU A 197 7.19 -12.37 32.04
CA GLU A 197 5.86 -11.97 31.56
C GLU A 197 5.49 -10.56 32.02
N ARG A 198 5.81 -10.19 33.27
CA ARG A 198 5.61 -8.81 33.75
C ARG A 198 6.47 -7.81 32.98
N ARG A 199 7.77 -8.09 32.82
CA ARG A 199 8.69 -7.22 32.05
C ARG A 199 8.30 -7.12 30.58
N LEU A 200 7.78 -8.19 30.01
CA LEU A 200 7.29 -8.23 28.64
C LEU A 200 6.01 -7.40 28.49
N ASN A 201 5.07 -7.49 29.44
CA ASN A 201 3.88 -6.64 29.48
C ASN A 201 4.17 -5.14 29.75
N GLU A 202 5.21 -4.85 30.53
CA GLU A 202 5.69 -3.49 30.81
C GLU A 202 6.54 -2.92 29.68
N SER A 203 7.04 -3.75 28.76
CA SER A 203 7.86 -3.31 27.65
C SER A 203 7.06 -2.37 26.72
N PRO A 204 7.58 -1.17 26.42
CA PRO A 204 6.88 -0.19 25.58
C PRO A 204 6.58 -0.74 24.18
N GLN A 205 7.48 -1.56 23.64
CA GLN A 205 7.35 -2.22 22.34
C GLN A 205 6.18 -3.23 22.32
N PHE A 206 6.00 -3.99 23.41
CA PHE A 206 4.90 -4.93 23.52
C PHE A 206 3.56 -4.21 23.72
N GLN A 207 3.55 -3.11 24.46
CA GLN A 207 2.37 -2.26 24.61
C GLN A 207 1.96 -1.59 23.29
N GLU A 208 2.93 -1.13 22.49
CA GLU A 208 2.71 -0.64 21.13
C GLU A 208 2.15 -1.72 20.22
N LEU A 209 2.74 -2.93 20.25
CA LEU A 209 2.24 -4.07 19.48
C LEU A 209 0.81 -4.45 19.88
N LYS A 210 0.49 -4.46 21.19
CA LYS A 210 -0.86 -4.74 21.70
C LYS A 210 -1.87 -3.68 21.25
N LYS A 211 -1.49 -2.41 21.23
CA LYS A 211 -2.32 -1.31 20.69
C LYS A 211 -2.54 -1.47 19.19
N LEU A 212 -1.49 -1.81 18.43
CA LEU A 212 -1.57 -2.03 16.99
C LEU A 212 -2.47 -3.22 16.65
N VAL A 213 -2.30 -4.35 17.35
CA VAL A 213 -3.12 -5.56 17.17
C VAL A 213 -4.58 -5.26 17.50
N SER A 214 -4.87 -4.59 18.63
CA SER A 214 -6.25 -4.21 18.96
C SER A 214 -6.87 -3.26 17.93
N SER A 215 -6.09 -2.28 17.44
CA SER A 215 -6.54 -1.38 16.36
C SER A 215 -6.82 -2.14 15.06
N LYS A 216 -5.92 -3.05 14.65
CA LYS A 216 -6.09 -3.89 13.45
C LYS A 216 -7.27 -4.84 13.60
N SER A 217 -7.48 -5.46 14.76
CA SER A 217 -8.66 -6.28 15.04
C SER A 217 -9.95 -5.47 14.89
N LYS A 218 -10.01 -4.23 15.40
CA LYS A 218 -11.16 -3.33 15.19
C LYS A 218 -11.37 -2.98 13.72
N GLN A 219 -10.29 -2.73 12.97
CA GLN A 219 -10.36 -2.47 11.53
C GLN A 219 -10.90 -3.70 10.78
N VAL A 220 -10.40 -4.90 11.09
CA VAL A 220 -10.88 -6.16 10.52
C VAL A 220 -12.36 -6.37 10.82
N VAL A 221 -12.82 -6.12 12.04
CA VAL A 221 -14.25 -6.19 12.39
C VAL A 221 -15.07 -5.17 11.59
N SER A 222 -14.58 -3.93 11.45
CA SER A 222 -15.28 -2.90 10.65
C SER A 222 -15.36 -3.25 9.17
N LEU A 223 -14.29 -3.83 8.61
CA LEU A 223 -14.21 -4.27 7.23
C LEU A 223 -15.13 -5.47 7.00
N ARG A 224 -15.12 -6.46 7.90
CA ARG A 224 -16.06 -7.59 7.86
C ARG A 224 -17.51 -7.11 7.90
N ARG A 225 -17.86 -6.16 8.78
CA ARG A 225 -19.21 -5.56 8.83
C ARG A 225 -19.57 -4.77 7.57
N ARG A 226 -18.60 -4.13 6.93
CA ARG A 226 -18.82 -3.37 5.69
C ARG A 226 -18.96 -4.31 4.49
N LEU A 227 -18.14 -5.35 4.39
CA LEU A 227 -18.20 -6.39 3.37
C LEU A 227 -19.52 -7.17 3.44
N LEU A 228 -20.02 -7.44 4.65
CA LEU A 228 -21.33 -8.07 4.87
C LEU A 228 -22.51 -7.27 4.27
N ARG A 229 -22.34 -5.98 3.96
CA ARG A 229 -23.37 -5.18 3.26
C ARG A 229 -23.40 -5.41 1.75
N TYR A 230 -22.32 -5.93 1.19
CA TYR A 230 -22.14 -6.12 -0.25
C TYR A 230 -22.16 -7.60 -0.65
N GLU A 231 -22.07 -8.52 0.31
CA GLU A 231 -22.27 -9.96 0.14
C GLU A 231 -23.39 -10.43 1.09
N PRO A 232 -24.69 -10.20 0.76
CA PRO A 232 -25.76 -10.86 1.48
C PRO A 232 -25.86 -12.29 0.97
N ASP A 233 -25.14 -13.19 1.64
CA ASP A 233 -25.49 -14.61 1.75
C ASP A 233 -25.55 -15.40 0.42
N ASP A 234 -24.39 -15.76 -0.12
CA ASP A 234 -24.27 -17.03 -0.86
C ASP A 234 -23.83 -18.12 0.13
N GLY A 235 -24.80 -18.66 0.87
CA GLY A 235 -24.73 -20.02 1.42
C GLY A 235 -24.35 -20.17 2.90
N ASP A 236 -25.38 -20.30 3.75
CA ASP A 236 -25.57 -21.39 4.73
C ASP A 236 -24.62 -21.52 5.94
N ASP A 237 -23.77 -20.54 6.26
CA ASP A 237 -22.89 -20.59 7.46
C ASP A 237 -23.25 -19.57 8.57
N ALA A 238 -24.45 -18.97 8.53
CA ALA A 238 -24.92 -17.97 9.50
C ALA A 238 -25.19 -18.50 10.94
N LYS A 239 -24.77 -19.73 11.27
CA LYS A 239 -24.96 -20.32 12.60
C LYS A 239 -23.69 -20.39 13.47
N GLN A 240 -22.53 -19.96 12.99
CA GLN A 240 -21.28 -20.02 13.80
C GLN A 240 -20.86 -18.70 14.46
N VAL A 241 -21.58 -17.59 14.23
CA VAL A 241 -21.08 -16.25 14.60
C VAL A 241 -21.43 -15.82 16.04
N GLU A 242 -22.42 -16.43 16.69
CA GLU A 242 -22.71 -16.10 18.10
C GLU A 242 -21.84 -16.85 19.13
N GLU A 243 -21.19 -17.96 18.78
CA GLU A 243 -20.35 -18.71 19.74
C GLU A 243 -18.94 -18.12 19.93
N ALA A 244 -18.41 -17.38 18.95
CA ALA A 244 -17.05 -16.84 19.02
C ALA A 244 -16.92 -15.59 19.91
N ASP A 245 -18.00 -14.85 20.13
CA ASP A 245 -18.00 -13.66 21.00
C ASP A 245 -18.13 -14.02 22.50
N ASN A 246 -18.56 -15.24 22.84
CA ASN A 246 -18.71 -15.65 24.25
C ASN A 246 -17.42 -16.23 24.86
N VAL A 247 -16.52 -16.81 24.04
CA VAL A 247 -15.27 -17.43 24.54
C VAL A 247 -14.20 -16.39 24.93
N VAL A 248 -14.24 -15.18 24.36
CA VAL A 248 -13.26 -14.13 24.68
C VAL A 248 -13.65 -13.34 25.94
N ALA A 249 -14.91 -13.42 26.38
CA ALA A 249 -15.42 -12.72 27.56
C ALA A 249 -15.21 -13.50 28.88
N GLU A 250 -15.16 -14.84 28.85
CA GLU A 250 -15.06 -15.68 30.07
C GLU A 250 -13.62 -15.98 30.54
N GLY A 251 -12.58 -15.51 29.85
CA GLY A 251 -11.18 -15.71 30.25
C GLY A 251 -10.61 -14.71 31.26
N LYS A 252 -11.47 -13.94 31.93
CA LYS A 252 -11.12 -12.95 32.95
C LYS A 252 -11.86 -13.27 34.24
N ASP A 253 -11.33 -14.24 34.97
CA ASP A 253 -11.32 -14.30 36.44
C ASP A 253 -10.10 -15.10 36.90
#